data_AF-A0A7S0NKB0-F1
#
_entry.id   AF-A0A7S0NKB0-F1
#
_cell.length_a   1.000
_cell.length_b   1.000
_cell.length_c   1.000
_cell.angle_alpha   90.00
_cell.angle_beta   90.00
_cell.angle_gamma   90.00
#
_symmetry.space_group_name_H-M   'P 1'
#
loop_
_entity.id
_entity.type
_entity.pdbx_description
1 polymer ?
#
loop_
_entity_poly.entity_id
_entity_poly.type
_entity_poly.pdbx_seq_one_letter_code
_entity_poly.pdbx_strand_id
1 'polypeptide(L)'
;MSNGEVPKSAAETAWHERRKAVMQRTGADGTVLVRGTTTDPPHTEETMAGVRLMMITQERDDALKHAFAFVCCEDSDADSDDSNCARFYDTAAGNEVVFGIKDEVKKATSSKLTKPQKFDRLCMLTYALLQEDTWSRDNEFWGEGDEMQSACKKLAASWKKLLGENAAADLGVDEEFTEPGVHALLEDFQVMLNDASSDSGVKYPFKWRA
;
A
#
# COMPACT_ATOMS: atom_id res chain seq x y z
N MET A 1 8.54 -20.88 35.65
CA MET A 1 8.85 -21.22 34.25
C MET A 1 9.29 -19.92 33.61
N SER A 2 10.56 -19.80 33.21
CA SER A 2 11.05 -18.56 32.57
C SER A 2 10.37 -18.42 31.22
N ASN A 3 9.75 -17.27 30.96
CA ASN A 3 9.36 -16.88 29.61
C ASN A 3 10.66 -16.80 28.80
N GLY A 4 10.98 -17.88 28.08
CA GLY A 4 12.21 -18.02 27.31
C GLY A 4 12.13 -17.19 26.04
N GLU A 5 12.22 -15.86 26.18
CA GLU A 5 12.50 -15.00 25.04
C GLU A 5 13.87 -15.41 24.49
N VAL A 6 13.87 -16.02 23.30
CA VAL A 6 15.11 -16.30 22.57
C VAL A 6 15.79 -14.95 22.31
N PRO A 7 17.07 -14.78 22.69
CA PRO A 7 17.77 -13.53 22.44
C PRO A 7 17.79 -13.21 20.95
N LYS A 8 17.43 -11.97 20.62
CA LYS A 8 17.50 -11.46 19.24
C LYS A 8 18.92 -11.57 18.70
N SER A 9 19.05 -11.85 17.41
CA SER A 9 20.37 -11.84 16.76
C SER A 9 20.95 -10.41 16.76
N ALA A 10 22.28 -10.30 16.58
CA ALA A 10 22.91 -8.99 16.39
C ALA A 10 22.35 -8.25 15.16
N ALA A 11 22.05 -8.99 14.08
CA ALA A 11 21.48 -8.45 12.85
C ALA A 11 20.06 -7.88 13.08
N GLU A 12 19.22 -8.62 13.80
CA GLU A 12 17.87 -8.19 14.17
C GLU A 12 17.90 -6.97 15.10
N THR A 13 18.81 -6.97 16.07
CA THR A 13 19.01 -5.84 17.00
C THR A 13 19.40 -4.58 16.25
N ALA A 14 20.43 -4.65 15.40
CA ALA A 14 20.88 -3.51 14.59
C ALA A 14 19.78 -3.01 13.64
N TRP A 15 18.99 -3.91 13.06
CA TRP A 15 17.86 -3.55 12.20
C TRP A 15 16.79 -2.77 12.98
N HIS A 16 16.43 -3.20 14.19
CA HIS A 16 15.48 -2.49 15.03
C HIS A 16 15.97 -1.11 15.46
N GLU A 17 17.26 -0.97 15.76
CA GLU A 17 17.87 0.33 16.09
C GLU A 17 17.78 1.31 14.92
N ARG A 18 18.12 0.86 13.70
CA ARG A 18 17.98 1.69 12.49
C ARG A 18 16.53 2.06 12.22
N ARG A 19 15.60 1.10 12.31
CA ARG A 19 14.15 1.36 12.18
C ARG A 19 13.71 2.46 13.15
N LYS A 20 14.09 2.34 14.43
CA LYS A 20 13.75 3.34 15.46
C LYS A 20 14.36 4.71 15.16
N ALA A 21 15.62 4.76 14.71
CA ALA A 21 16.28 6.00 14.33
C ALA A 21 15.59 6.69 13.14
N VAL A 22 15.16 5.92 12.13
CA VAL A 22 14.40 6.45 11.00
C VAL A 22 13.04 6.96 11.45
N MET A 23 12.28 6.19 12.26
CA MET A 23 10.99 6.64 12.81
C MET A 23 11.11 7.99 13.52
N GLN A 24 12.14 8.16 14.36
CA GLN A 24 12.39 9.42 15.06
C GLN A 24 12.69 10.58 14.09
N ARG A 25 13.50 10.32 13.05
CA ARG A 25 13.89 11.35 12.07
C ARG A 25 12.73 11.76 11.18
N THR A 26 11.85 10.83 10.81
CA THR A 26 10.69 11.08 9.95
C THR A 26 9.46 11.56 10.71
N GLY A 27 9.47 11.50 12.05
CA GLY A 27 8.28 11.74 12.86
C GLY A 27 7.20 10.68 12.65
N ALA A 28 7.60 9.43 12.38
CA ALA A 28 6.67 8.33 12.20
C ALA A 28 6.31 7.70 13.55
N ASP A 29 5.01 7.50 13.77
CA ASP A 29 4.44 6.91 14.99
C ASP A 29 4.30 5.39 14.88
N GLY A 30 4.39 4.85 13.66
CA GLY A 30 4.27 3.43 13.40
C GLY A 30 4.97 2.97 12.13
N THR A 31 4.79 1.70 11.82
CA THR A 31 5.24 1.08 10.58
C THR A 31 4.19 0.09 10.09
N VAL A 32 3.98 0.01 8.78
CA VAL A 32 3.24 -1.10 8.17
C VAL A 32 4.22 -2.07 7.52
N LEU A 33 3.96 -3.37 7.68
CA LEU A 33 4.74 -4.42 7.05
C LEU A 33 4.20 -4.68 5.64
N VAL A 34 5.08 -4.61 4.63
CA VAL A 34 4.75 -4.95 3.24
C VAL A 34 5.18 -6.37 2.92
N ARG A 35 6.44 -6.71 3.25
CA ARG A 35 6.97 -8.08 3.13
C ARG A 35 7.71 -8.46 4.40
N GLY A 36 7.32 -9.58 5.01
CA GLY A 36 7.95 -10.16 6.18
C GLY A 36 8.93 -11.28 5.86
N THR A 37 9.48 -11.86 6.91
CA THR A 37 10.34 -13.06 6.82
C THR A 37 9.57 -14.25 7.34
N THR A 38 9.55 -15.35 6.59
CA THR A 38 8.83 -16.58 6.95
C THR A 38 9.64 -17.53 7.82
N THR A 39 10.90 -17.18 8.13
CA THR A 39 11.78 -18.04 8.92
C THR A 39 11.56 -17.82 10.42
N ASP A 40 11.22 -18.91 11.11
CA ASP A 40 11.51 -19.09 12.54
C ASP A 40 13.01 -18.81 12.78
N PRO A 41 13.45 -18.38 13.98
CA PRO A 41 14.84 -17.97 14.23
C PRO A 41 15.87 -18.96 13.65
N PRO A 42 16.96 -18.48 13.02
CA PRO A 42 17.56 -17.16 13.26
C PRO A 42 17.34 -16.11 12.16
N HIS A 43 17.02 -14.88 12.58
CA HIS A 43 17.01 -13.69 11.72
C HIS A 43 18.44 -13.25 11.37
N THR A 44 18.95 -13.69 10.21
CA THR A 44 20.27 -13.29 9.68
C THR A 44 20.23 -11.89 9.04
N GLU A 45 21.39 -11.33 8.70
CA GLU A 45 21.46 -10.07 7.94
C GLU A 45 20.71 -10.17 6.61
N GLU A 46 20.84 -11.30 5.91
CA GLU A 46 20.15 -11.56 4.64
C GLU A 46 18.63 -11.60 4.83
N THR A 47 18.15 -12.30 5.87
CA THR A 47 16.73 -12.35 6.21
C THR A 47 16.19 -10.96 6.54
N MET A 48 16.91 -10.19 7.37
CA MET A 48 16.51 -8.82 7.72
C MET A 48 16.56 -7.86 6.52
N ALA A 49 17.48 -8.07 5.58
CA ALA A 49 17.55 -7.33 4.33
C ALA A 49 16.38 -7.65 3.38
N GLY A 50 15.64 -8.73 3.61
CA GLY A 50 14.41 -9.07 2.90
C GLY A 50 13.15 -8.36 3.42
N VAL A 51 13.18 -7.85 4.66
CA VAL A 51 12.03 -7.17 5.27
C VAL A 51 11.73 -5.87 4.55
N ARG A 52 10.46 -5.63 4.20
CA ARG A 52 9.99 -4.39 3.57
C ARG A 52 8.88 -3.80 4.44
N LEU A 53 9.07 -2.57 4.86
CA LEU A 53 8.10 -1.83 5.67
C LEU A 53 8.03 -0.39 5.21
N MET A 54 6.95 0.30 5.58
CA MET A 54 6.82 1.74 5.37
C MET A 54 6.67 2.44 6.71
N MET A 55 7.30 3.60 6.86
CA MET A 55 7.11 4.48 8.02
C MET A 55 5.75 5.15 7.92
N ILE A 56 4.96 5.07 8.99
CA ILE A 56 3.65 5.71 9.09
C ILE A 56 3.77 6.97 9.93
N THR A 57 3.74 8.12 9.26
CA THR A 57 3.52 9.44 9.89
C THR A 57 2.03 9.67 10.07
N GLN A 58 1.66 10.70 10.84
CA GLN A 58 0.26 11.07 11.03
C GLN A 58 -0.45 11.32 9.69
N GLU A 59 0.21 11.98 8.73
CA GLU A 59 -0.39 12.25 7.42
C GLU A 59 -0.64 10.99 6.60
N ARG A 60 0.22 9.97 6.74
CA ARG A 60 -0.01 8.65 6.12
C ARG A 60 -1.11 7.89 6.83
N ASP A 61 -1.17 7.95 8.15
CA ASP A 61 -2.25 7.34 8.93
C ASP A 61 -3.62 7.93 8.54
N ASP A 62 -3.71 9.26 8.42
CA ASP A 62 -4.93 9.94 7.98
C ASP A 62 -5.29 9.55 6.53
N ALA A 63 -4.30 9.51 5.64
CA ALA A 63 -4.49 9.06 4.26
C ALA A 63 -4.93 7.59 4.18
N LEU A 64 -4.46 6.75 5.10
CA LEU A 64 -4.81 5.33 5.19
C LEU A 64 -6.25 5.13 5.65
N LYS A 65 -6.70 5.89 6.65
CA LYS A 65 -8.12 5.89 7.09
C LYS A 65 -9.05 6.26 5.94
N HIS A 66 -8.71 7.32 5.19
CA HIS A 66 -9.48 7.69 4.00
C HIS A 66 -9.48 6.61 2.91
N ALA A 67 -8.34 5.95 2.70
CA ALA A 67 -8.21 4.89 1.71
C ALA A 67 -9.03 3.65 2.08
N PHE A 68 -9.00 3.21 3.34
CA PHE A 68 -9.81 2.09 3.79
C PHE A 68 -11.30 2.41 3.79
N ALA A 69 -11.71 3.62 4.22
CA ALA A 69 -13.10 4.05 4.11
C ALA A 69 -13.61 3.93 2.66
N PHE A 70 -12.79 4.30 1.67
CA PHE A 70 -13.13 4.11 0.26
C PHE A 70 -13.23 2.63 -0.14
N VAL A 71 -12.20 1.81 0.13
CA VAL A 71 -12.16 0.42 -0.36
C VAL A 71 -13.18 -0.49 0.34
N CYS A 72 -13.54 -0.16 1.58
CA CYS A 72 -14.59 -0.83 2.34
C CYS A 72 -16.00 -0.27 2.09
N CYS A 73 -16.14 0.67 1.16
CA CYS A 73 -17.39 1.38 0.86
C CYS A 73 -18.07 1.95 2.12
N GLU A 74 -17.28 2.43 3.09
CA GLU A 74 -17.81 3.06 4.29
C GLU A 74 -18.33 4.46 3.98
N ASP A 75 -19.46 4.81 4.60
CA ASP A 75 -19.92 6.20 4.55
C ASP A 75 -18.90 7.04 5.33
N SER A 76 -18.41 8.12 4.70
CA SER A 76 -17.38 9.00 5.26
C SER A 76 -17.76 9.72 6.56
N ASP A 77 -19.00 9.51 7.04
CA ASP A 77 -19.57 10.09 8.26
C ASP A 77 -19.66 9.07 9.41
N ALA A 78 -19.18 7.83 9.23
CA ALA A 78 -19.13 6.84 10.30
C ALA A 78 -17.88 7.08 11.17
N ASP A 79 -18.09 7.58 12.39
CA ASP A 79 -17.08 7.60 13.47
C ASP A 79 -16.72 6.14 13.85
N SER A 80 -15.84 5.52 13.08
CA SER A 80 -15.35 4.17 13.33
C SER A 80 -13.84 4.22 13.61
N ASP A 81 -13.49 4.23 14.90
CA ASP A 81 -12.12 3.99 15.37
C ASP A 81 -11.66 2.53 15.09
N ASP A 82 -12.56 1.66 14.62
CA ASP A 82 -12.28 0.29 14.17
C ASP A 82 -12.40 0.21 12.64
N SER A 83 -11.37 0.67 11.94
CA SER A 83 -11.19 0.49 10.48
C SER A 83 -10.80 -0.96 10.17
N ASN A 84 -11.64 -1.92 10.54
CA ASN A 84 -11.63 -3.26 9.95
C ASN A 84 -12.82 -3.32 8.99
N CYS A 85 -12.58 -3.78 7.76
CA CYS A 85 -13.59 -4.00 6.73
C CYS A 85 -14.64 -5.02 7.23
N ALA A 86 -15.56 -4.59 8.10
CA ALA A 86 -16.51 -5.44 8.79
C ALA A 86 -17.75 -5.72 7.93
N ARG A 87 -17.85 -5.07 6.77
CA ARG A 87 -18.87 -5.36 5.76
C ARG A 87 -18.48 -6.62 5.00
N PHE A 88 -19.46 -7.50 4.79
CA PHE A 88 -19.31 -8.59 3.85
C PHE A 88 -19.12 -7.99 2.46
N TYR A 89 -17.93 -8.19 1.89
CA TYR A 89 -17.62 -7.78 0.53
C TYR A 89 -18.54 -8.55 -0.43
N ASP A 90 -19.24 -7.83 -1.29
CA ASP A 90 -20.05 -8.39 -2.36
C ASP A 90 -19.68 -7.76 -3.69
N THR A 91 -20.26 -8.29 -4.77
CA THR A 91 -20.02 -7.82 -6.14
C THR A 91 -20.36 -6.33 -6.32
N ALA A 92 -21.36 -5.81 -5.58
CA ALA A 92 -21.73 -4.40 -5.67
C ALA A 92 -20.66 -3.49 -5.04
N ALA A 93 -20.08 -3.89 -3.91
CA ALA A 93 -18.93 -3.19 -3.32
C ALA A 93 -17.72 -3.18 -4.25
N GLY A 94 -17.40 -4.33 -4.87
CA GLY A 94 -16.30 -4.41 -5.85
C GLY A 94 -16.52 -3.50 -7.06
N ASN A 95 -17.75 -3.42 -7.54
CA ASN A 95 -18.14 -2.51 -8.61
C ASN A 95 -17.92 -1.03 -8.24
N GLU A 96 -18.36 -0.62 -7.04
CA GLU A 96 -18.16 0.75 -6.54
C GLU A 96 -16.68 1.12 -6.46
N VAL A 97 -15.84 0.21 -5.95
CA VAL A 97 -14.39 0.43 -5.89
C VAL A 97 -13.81 0.58 -7.29
N VAL A 98 -14.14 -0.30 -8.24
CA VAL A 98 -13.64 -0.20 -9.62
C VAL A 98 -13.98 1.15 -10.26
N PHE A 99 -15.22 1.63 -10.09
CA PHE A 99 -15.62 2.95 -10.59
C PHE A 99 -14.90 4.10 -9.88
N GLY A 100 -14.74 4.00 -8.55
CA GLY A 100 -14.19 5.06 -7.71
C GLY A 100 -12.68 5.25 -7.82
N ILE A 101 -11.90 4.21 -8.19
CA ILE A 101 -10.43 4.29 -8.24
C ILE A 101 -9.95 5.48 -9.07
N LYS A 102 -10.56 5.76 -10.22
CA LYS A 102 -10.14 6.88 -11.08
C LYS A 102 -10.28 8.23 -10.38
N ASP A 103 -11.36 8.41 -9.62
CA ASP A 103 -11.62 9.64 -8.87
C ASP A 103 -10.75 9.75 -7.62
N GLU A 104 -10.51 8.65 -6.90
CA GLU A 104 -9.57 8.64 -5.79
C GLU A 104 -8.14 8.93 -6.23
N VAL A 105 -7.69 8.37 -7.35
CA VAL A 105 -6.39 8.71 -7.94
C VAL A 105 -6.33 10.19 -8.31
N LYS A 106 -7.42 10.77 -8.84
CA LYS A 106 -7.49 12.21 -9.15
C LYS A 106 -7.42 13.07 -7.90
N LYS A 107 -8.08 12.67 -6.80
CA LYS A 107 -8.00 13.34 -5.49
C LYS A 107 -6.59 13.24 -4.92
N ALA A 108 -5.98 12.04 -4.95
CA ALA A 108 -4.63 11.77 -4.47
C ALA A 108 -3.56 12.55 -5.24
N THR A 109 -3.76 12.78 -6.54
CA THR A 109 -2.80 13.48 -7.41
C THR A 109 -3.15 14.95 -7.70
N SER A 110 -4.11 15.50 -6.97
CA SER A 110 -4.60 16.87 -7.14
C SER A 110 -3.48 17.91 -7.16
N SER A 111 -3.56 18.89 -8.06
CA SER A 111 -2.56 19.96 -8.19
C SER A 111 -2.45 20.86 -6.95
N LYS A 112 -3.46 20.82 -6.06
CA LYS A 112 -3.48 21.57 -4.80
C LYS A 112 -2.59 20.94 -3.72
N LEU A 113 -2.17 19.69 -3.90
CA LEU A 113 -1.37 18.95 -2.94
C LEU A 113 0.13 19.15 -3.19
N THR A 114 0.89 19.16 -2.10
CA THR A 114 2.35 19.09 -2.16
C THR A 114 2.80 17.71 -2.67
N LYS A 115 4.07 17.58 -3.06
CA LYS A 115 4.61 16.29 -3.52
C LYS A 115 4.51 15.20 -2.43
N PRO A 116 4.87 15.44 -1.15
CA PRO A 116 4.66 14.45 -0.09
C PRO A 116 3.20 14.06 0.08
N GLN A 117 2.29 15.03 0.10
CA GLN A 117 0.85 14.74 0.23
C GLN A 117 0.31 13.89 -0.92
N LYS A 118 0.80 14.09 -2.14
CA LYS A 118 0.44 13.24 -3.29
C LYS A 118 0.95 11.82 -3.11
N PHE A 119 2.19 11.70 -2.63
CA PHE A 119 2.80 10.42 -2.34
C PHE A 119 2.01 9.69 -1.25
N ASP A 120 1.77 10.30 -0.09
CA ASP A 120 1.09 9.66 1.03
C ASP A 120 -0.29 9.15 0.63
N ARG A 121 -1.08 9.98 -0.05
CA ARG A 121 -2.42 9.58 -0.52
C ARG A 121 -2.39 8.47 -1.55
N LEU A 122 -1.50 8.54 -2.53
CA LEU A 122 -1.40 7.51 -3.57
C LEU A 122 -0.86 6.19 -3.00
N CYS A 123 0.12 6.28 -2.08
CA CYS A 123 0.70 5.16 -1.37
C CYS A 123 -0.34 4.42 -0.54
N MET A 124 -1.08 5.15 0.29
CA MET A 124 -2.06 4.53 1.20
C MET A 124 -3.29 4.03 0.45
N LEU A 125 -3.73 4.69 -0.63
CA LEU A 125 -4.74 4.15 -1.54
C LEU A 125 -4.30 2.80 -2.13
N THR A 126 -3.07 2.72 -2.62
CA THR A 126 -2.54 1.49 -3.22
C THR A 126 -2.40 0.37 -2.18
N TYR A 127 -1.97 0.72 -0.97
CA TYR A 127 -1.88 -0.22 0.15
C TYR A 127 -3.27 -0.77 0.53
N ALA A 128 -4.28 0.09 0.70
CA ALA A 128 -5.64 -0.36 1.03
C ALA A 128 -6.23 -1.26 -0.07
N LEU A 129 -6.06 -0.89 -1.34
CA LEU A 129 -6.50 -1.71 -2.48
C LEU A 129 -5.76 -3.07 -2.55
N LEU A 130 -4.52 -3.15 -2.05
CA LEU A 130 -3.81 -4.42 -1.93
C LEU A 130 -4.33 -5.28 -0.78
N GLN A 131 -4.59 -4.68 0.38
CA GLN A 131 -5.04 -5.41 1.57
C GLN A 131 -6.44 -5.99 1.38
N GLU A 132 -7.33 -5.24 0.75
CA GLU A 132 -8.69 -5.67 0.44
C GLU A 132 -8.79 -6.12 -1.02
N ASP A 133 -8.07 -7.16 -1.43
CA ASP A 133 -7.97 -7.53 -2.86
C ASP A 133 -9.27 -8.06 -3.49
N THR A 134 -10.31 -8.29 -2.70
CA THR A 134 -11.60 -8.85 -3.14
C THR A 134 -12.23 -8.03 -4.27
N TRP A 135 -12.11 -6.70 -4.29
CA TRP A 135 -12.63 -5.86 -5.38
C TRP A 135 -12.09 -6.26 -6.76
N SER A 136 -10.87 -6.80 -6.82
CA SER A 136 -10.23 -7.18 -8.07
C SER A 136 -10.77 -8.49 -8.65
N ARG A 137 -11.40 -9.31 -7.81
CA ARG A 137 -11.90 -10.66 -8.13
C ARG A 137 -13.42 -10.74 -8.16
N ASP A 138 -14.09 -10.03 -7.26
CA ASP A 138 -15.55 -10.02 -7.11
C ASP A 138 -16.12 -8.67 -7.55
N ASN A 139 -16.20 -8.49 -8.86
CA ASN A 139 -16.85 -7.37 -9.54
C ASN A 139 -17.45 -7.87 -10.87
N GLU A 140 -18.27 -7.07 -11.56
CA GLU A 140 -18.82 -7.39 -12.90
C GLU A 140 -18.10 -6.66 -14.05
N PHE A 141 -17.09 -5.84 -13.72
CA PHE A 141 -16.36 -4.96 -14.65
C PHE A 141 -15.09 -5.58 -15.23
N TRP A 142 -14.97 -6.90 -15.18
CA TRP A 142 -14.00 -7.67 -15.96
C TRP A 142 -14.50 -7.95 -17.40
N GLY A 143 -15.80 -7.77 -17.69
CA GLY A 143 -16.43 -8.08 -18.97
C GLY A 143 -16.51 -6.94 -20.00
N GLU A 144 -17.72 -6.67 -20.52
CA GLU A 144 -17.97 -5.58 -21.48
C GLU A 144 -17.75 -4.21 -20.81
N GLY A 145 -16.61 -3.58 -21.10
CA GLY A 145 -16.20 -2.31 -20.51
C GLY A 145 -14.68 -2.13 -20.54
N ASP A 146 -14.21 -0.99 -20.03
CA ASP A 146 -12.79 -0.72 -19.85
C ASP A 146 -12.45 -0.18 -18.45
N GLU A 147 -13.42 -0.19 -17.55
CA GLU A 147 -13.40 0.49 -16.26
C GLU A 147 -12.21 0.04 -15.41
N MET A 148 -12.10 -1.27 -15.20
CA MET A 148 -11.02 -1.92 -14.46
C MET A 148 -9.65 -1.63 -15.10
N GLN A 149 -9.51 -1.84 -16.41
CA GLN A 149 -8.26 -1.63 -17.12
C GLN A 149 -7.84 -0.16 -17.09
N SER A 150 -8.80 0.76 -17.27
CA SER A 150 -8.54 2.20 -17.25
C SER A 150 -8.28 2.72 -15.84
N ALA A 151 -8.87 2.13 -14.80
CA ALA A 151 -8.52 2.38 -13.40
C ALA A 151 -7.06 1.96 -13.12
N CYS A 152 -6.69 0.72 -13.46
CA CYS A 152 -5.32 0.23 -13.31
C CYS A 152 -4.31 1.07 -14.11
N LYS A 153 -4.61 1.43 -15.37
CA LYS A 153 -3.76 2.33 -16.19
C LYS A 153 -3.56 3.68 -15.51
N LYS A 154 -4.63 4.25 -14.96
CA LYS A 154 -4.60 5.58 -14.33
C LYS A 154 -3.75 5.57 -13.05
N LEU A 155 -3.90 4.54 -12.22
CA LEU A 155 -3.09 4.34 -11.02
C LEU A 155 -1.60 4.15 -11.40
N ALA A 156 -1.32 3.27 -12.37
CA ALA A 156 0.04 3.01 -12.85
C ALA A 156 0.71 4.27 -13.44
N ALA A 157 0.00 5.03 -14.28
CA ALA A 157 0.52 6.27 -14.86
C ALA A 157 0.81 7.33 -13.79
N SER A 158 0.01 7.36 -12.73
CA SER A 158 0.20 8.29 -11.61
C SER A 158 1.45 7.94 -10.80
N TRP A 159 1.68 6.65 -10.51
CA TRP A 159 2.92 6.17 -9.90
C TRP A 159 4.14 6.43 -10.77
N LYS A 160 4.06 6.08 -12.06
CA LYS A 160 5.15 6.30 -13.02
C LYS A 160 5.56 7.77 -13.08
N LYS A 161 4.58 8.67 -13.08
CA LYS A 161 4.84 10.11 -13.05
C LYS A 161 5.46 10.54 -11.72
N LEU A 162 4.86 10.13 -10.61
CA LEU A 162 5.28 10.57 -9.28
C LEU A 162 6.70 10.10 -8.95
N LEU A 163 7.03 8.83 -9.19
CA LEU A 163 8.37 8.28 -8.94
C LEU A 163 9.37 8.63 -10.04
N GLY A 164 8.92 8.82 -11.29
CA GLY A 164 9.81 9.15 -12.41
C GLY A 164 10.28 10.61 -12.42
N GLU A 165 9.53 11.53 -11.80
CA GLU A 165 9.84 12.97 -11.80
C GLU A 165 10.43 13.48 -10.47
N ASN A 166 10.56 12.63 -9.43
CA ASN A 166 10.90 13.08 -8.08
C ASN A 166 11.84 12.08 -7.39
N ALA A 167 12.80 12.60 -6.61
CA ALA A 167 13.59 11.77 -5.71
C ALA A 167 12.80 11.44 -4.42
N ALA A 168 13.21 10.41 -3.68
CA ALA A 168 12.57 10.04 -2.41
C ALA A 168 12.46 11.23 -1.44
N ALA A 169 13.51 12.04 -1.33
CA ALA A 169 13.52 13.24 -0.49
C ALA A 169 12.44 14.27 -0.89
N ASP A 170 12.16 14.46 -2.20
CA ASP A 170 11.11 15.37 -2.68
C ASP A 170 9.69 14.89 -2.29
N LEU A 171 9.55 13.58 -2.07
CA LEU A 171 8.30 12.92 -1.72
C LEU A 171 8.13 12.77 -0.19
N GLY A 172 9.09 13.23 0.62
CA GLY A 172 9.05 13.04 2.08
C GLY A 172 9.22 11.57 2.48
N VAL A 173 9.98 10.82 1.69
CA VAL A 173 10.19 9.37 1.85
C VAL A 173 11.61 9.12 2.33
N ASP A 174 11.78 8.23 3.31
CA ASP A 174 13.10 7.75 3.67
C ASP A 174 13.56 6.64 2.72
N GLU A 175 14.83 6.71 2.30
CA GLU A 175 15.45 5.78 1.35
C GLU A 175 15.73 4.39 1.95
N GLU A 176 15.78 4.28 3.30
CA GLU A 176 16.19 3.05 3.97
C GLU A 176 15.04 2.04 4.09
N PHE A 177 13.83 2.51 4.38
CA PHE A 177 12.67 1.67 4.64
C PHE A 177 11.50 2.02 3.74
N THR A 178 10.99 3.26 3.75
CA THR A 178 9.74 3.56 3.05
C THR A 178 9.89 3.45 1.53
N GLU A 179 10.97 3.94 0.93
CA GLU A 179 11.21 3.80 -0.52
C GLU A 179 11.25 2.33 -0.97
N PRO A 180 12.10 1.46 -0.41
CA PRO A 180 12.08 0.04 -0.78
C PRO A 180 10.75 -0.64 -0.41
N GLY A 181 10.07 -0.19 0.65
CA GLY A 181 8.73 -0.63 1.04
C GLY A 181 7.68 -0.35 -0.04
N VAL A 182 7.69 0.85 -0.62
CA VAL A 182 6.77 1.25 -1.70
C VAL A 182 7.03 0.45 -2.97
N HIS A 183 8.30 0.25 -3.32
CA HIS A 183 8.65 -0.57 -4.47
C HIS A 183 8.13 -2.01 -4.31
N ALA A 184 8.28 -2.59 -3.12
CA ALA A 184 7.71 -3.89 -2.81
C ALA A 184 6.17 -3.89 -2.89
N LEU A 185 5.52 -2.86 -2.35
CA LEU A 185 4.07 -2.69 -2.41
C LEU A 185 3.57 -2.69 -3.86
N LEU A 186 4.23 -1.94 -4.75
CA LEU A 186 3.84 -1.84 -6.15
C LEU A 186 4.08 -3.12 -6.94
N GLU A 187 5.11 -3.88 -6.58
CA GLU A 187 5.34 -5.22 -7.12
C GLU A 187 4.26 -6.20 -6.66
N ASP A 188 3.93 -6.23 -5.37
CA ASP A 188 2.90 -7.12 -4.81
C ASP A 188 1.51 -6.77 -5.37
N PHE A 189 1.21 -5.48 -5.53
CA PHE A 189 0.00 -5.02 -6.20
C PHE A 189 -0.08 -5.47 -7.66
N GLN A 190 1.05 -5.43 -8.38
CA GLN A 190 1.10 -5.94 -9.75
C GLN A 190 0.87 -7.47 -9.78
N VAL A 191 1.42 -8.22 -8.83
CA VAL A 191 1.21 -9.67 -8.71
C VAL A 191 -0.28 -9.96 -8.47
N MET A 192 -0.90 -9.31 -7.48
CA MET A 192 -2.32 -9.45 -7.18
C MET A 192 -3.20 -9.22 -8.43
N LEU A 193 -2.92 -8.16 -9.19
CA LEU A 193 -3.66 -7.88 -10.44
C LEU A 193 -3.42 -8.92 -11.53
N ASN A 194 -2.22 -9.50 -11.63
CA ASN A 194 -1.95 -10.58 -12.57
C ASN A 194 -2.68 -11.87 -12.18
N ASP A 195 -2.81 -12.15 -10.89
CA ASP A 195 -3.52 -13.31 -10.38
C ASP A 195 -5.03 -13.15 -10.65
N ALA A 196 -5.63 -12.00 -10.32
CA ALA A 196 -7.03 -11.70 -10.63
C ALA A 196 -7.31 -11.68 -12.15
N SER A 197 -6.33 -11.25 -12.95
CA SER A 197 -6.37 -11.31 -14.41
C SER A 197 -6.41 -12.74 -14.94
N SER A 198 -5.73 -13.67 -14.26
CA SER A 198 -5.69 -15.08 -14.65
C SER A 198 -7.03 -15.78 -14.39
N ASP A 199 -7.71 -15.41 -13.30
CA ASP A 199 -9.04 -15.94 -12.96
C ASP A 199 -10.13 -15.48 -13.94
N SER A 200 -10.05 -14.22 -14.40
CA SER A 200 -11.05 -13.59 -15.29
C SER A 200 -10.74 -13.74 -16.78
N GLY A 201 -9.49 -14.05 -17.15
CA GLY A 201 -9.01 -14.03 -18.54
C GLY A 201 -8.79 -12.62 -19.11
N VAL A 202 -8.91 -11.57 -18.29
CA VAL A 202 -8.88 -10.16 -18.72
C VAL A 202 -7.61 -9.51 -18.18
N LYS A 203 -6.85 -8.83 -19.04
CA LYS A 203 -5.57 -8.21 -18.63
C LYS A 203 -5.77 -6.89 -17.90
N TYR A 204 -5.24 -6.80 -16.67
CA TYR A 204 -5.23 -5.56 -15.87
C TYR A 204 -3.85 -4.88 -15.96
N PRO A 205 -3.69 -3.84 -16.79
CA PRO A 205 -2.40 -3.20 -17.02
C PRO A 205 -1.97 -2.33 -15.83
N PHE A 206 -0.98 -2.80 -15.07
CA PHE A 206 -0.33 -2.02 -14.03
C PHE A 206 1.18 -1.93 -14.25
N LYS A 207 1.60 -1.04 -15.16
CA LYS A 207 3.02 -0.80 -15.48
C LYS A 207 3.48 0.53 -14.87
N TRP A 208 3.92 0.47 -13.62
CA TRP A 208 4.35 1.65 -12.86
C TRP A 208 5.83 2.02 -13.10
N ARG A 209 6.65 1.06 -13.54
CA ARG A 209 8.04 1.28 -13.99
C ARG A 209 8.20 1.09 -15.50
N ALA A 210 9.27 1.66 -16.06
CA ALA A 210 9.61 1.58 -17.48
C ALA A 210 9.91 0.16 -17.95
#